data_AF-A0A251P821-F1
#
_entry.id   AF-A0A251P821-F1
#
_cell.length_a   1.000
_cell.length_b   1.000
_cell.length_c   1.000
_cell.angle_alpha   90.00
_cell.angle_beta   90.00
_cell.angle_gamma   90.00
#
_symmetry.space_group_name_H-M   'P 1'
#
loop_
_entity.id
_entity.type
_entity.pdbx_description
1 polymer ?
#
loop_
_entity_poly.entity_id
_entity_poly.type
_entity_poly.pdbx_seq_one_letter_code
_entity_poly.pdbx_strand_id
1 'polypeptide(L)'
;MGVGTHVNSCRDCEYCNDRFNGVDADGTITKGGYSSHIFVHEWYCFNIPENYPLASAAPLLCAGITVYASMVCHEMNQHGHMAVKFGKAFGLNVTIFSTSISKEEEALGQLGADNFVVSSDRNQMKALVKSVDFIIEIASGDHPFDPYMELLKLFYISNCMKTISGSVTGGTKDIQEMIDFCASYGIHPMIEIIPIQSANEAIERLLKSVVIYRFVIDIENYLK
;
A
#
# COMPACT_ATOMS: atom_id res chain seq x y z
N MET A 1 19.55 0.83 4.50
CA MET A 1 18.53 1.07 5.54
C MET A 1 17.39 1.88 4.94
N GLY A 2 16.17 1.65 5.38
CA GLY A 2 14.97 2.41 5.03
C GLY A 2 14.30 2.97 6.28
N VAL A 3 13.58 4.09 6.13
CA VAL A 3 12.81 4.72 7.21
C VAL A 3 11.37 4.87 6.73
N GLY A 4 10.43 4.36 7.51
CA GLY A 4 8.98 4.43 7.24
C GLY A 4 8.35 5.71 7.78
N THR A 5 7.02 5.75 7.87
CA THR A 5 6.25 6.94 8.30
C THR A 5 6.37 7.28 9.80
N HIS A 6 6.88 6.34 10.58
CA HIS A 6 7.08 6.46 12.03
C HIS A 6 8.57 6.65 12.30
N VAL A 7 8.89 7.63 13.13
CA VAL A 7 10.28 7.97 13.50
C VAL A 7 10.56 7.83 14.99
N ASN A 8 9.50 7.80 15.81
CA ASN A 8 9.59 7.62 17.25
C ASN A 8 8.26 7.06 17.83
N SER A 9 8.23 6.78 19.15
CA SER A 9 7.00 6.57 19.93
C SER A 9 7.22 6.60 21.44
N CYS A 10 6.12 6.59 22.21
CA CYS A 10 6.08 6.42 23.68
C CYS A 10 6.77 5.14 24.21
N ARG A 11 6.76 4.03 23.43
CA ARG A 11 7.24 2.66 23.73
C ARG A 11 6.65 1.93 24.95
N ASP A 12 6.02 2.63 25.87
CA ASP A 12 5.48 2.08 27.11
C ASP A 12 3.94 2.09 27.17
N CYS A 13 3.29 2.35 26.03
CA CYS A 13 1.83 2.38 25.90
C CYS A 13 1.32 1.28 24.97
N GLU A 14 0.06 0.86 25.15
CA GLU A 14 -0.56 -0.25 24.38
C GLU A 14 -0.53 0.00 22.87
N TYR A 15 -0.68 1.27 22.45
CA TYR A 15 -0.59 1.70 21.05
C TYR A 15 0.35 2.89 20.91
N CYS A 16 1.57 2.61 20.45
CA CYS A 16 2.61 3.59 20.15
C CYS A 16 2.38 4.22 18.75
N ASN A 17 2.10 5.54 18.63
CA ASN A 17 1.68 6.11 17.34
C ASN A 17 2.17 7.54 17.05
N ASP A 18 3.48 7.80 17.14
CA ASP A 18 4.04 9.10 16.71
C ASP A 18 4.40 9.08 15.21
N ARG A 19 3.97 10.12 14.49
CA ARG A 19 4.08 10.26 13.02
C ARG A 19 4.88 11.51 12.63
N PHE A 20 5.38 11.53 11.41
CA PHE A 20 5.99 12.72 10.80
C PHE A 20 5.10 13.98 10.87
N ASN A 21 5.77 15.14 10.97
CA ASN A 21 5.18 16.47 11.19
C ASN A 21 4.39 16.62 12.50
N GLY A 22 4.55 15.67 13.42
CA GLY A 22 4.13 15.78 14.82
C GLY A 22 5.20 16.43 15.70
N VAL A 23 4.79 16.78 16.93
CA VAL A 23 5.70 17.18 17.99
C VAL A 23 6.37 15.92 18.55
N ASP A 24 7.70 15.86 18.49
CA ASP A 24 8.48 14.74 19.04
C ASP A 24 8.58 14.85 20.57
N ALA A 25 9.12 13.82 21.22
CA ALA A 25 9.31 13.75 22.67
C ALA A 25 10.17 14.90 23.22
N ASP A 26 11.04 15.49 22.41
CA ASP A 26 11.88 16.63 22.78
C ASP A 26 11.22 18.00 22.54
N GLY A 27 9.96 18.03 22.07
CA GLY A 27 9.20 19.23 21.77
C GLY A 27 9.49 19.84 20.39
N THR A 28 10.39 19.25 19.60
CA THR A 28 10.67 19.70 18.22
C THR A 28 9.63 19.16 17.23
N ILE A 29 9.56 19.78 16.05
CA ILE A 29 8.69 19.30 14.97
C ILE A 29 9.48 18.35 14.09
N THR A 30 9.02 17.10 14.01
CA THR A 30 9.62 16.09 13.13
C THR A 30 9.56 16.54 11.66
N LYS A 31 10.66 16.34 10.91
CA LYS A 31 10.77 16.66 9.49
C LYS A 31 10.92 15.37 8.67
N GLY A 32 10.29 15.34 7.51
CA GLY A 32 10.29 14.17 6.61
C GLY A 32 11.56 14.05 5.76
N GLY A 33 11.61 13.00 4.95
CA GLY A 33 12.80 12.63 4.15
C GLY A 33 13.09 13.49 2.91
N TYR A 34 12.41 14.62 2.70
CA TYR A 34 12.78 15.57 1.63
C TYR A 34 13.93 16.48 2.13
N SER A 35 15.00 15.85 2.61
CA SER A 35 16.16 16.44 3.26
C SER A 35 17.40 15.61 2.94
N SER A 36 18.61 16.20 3.06
CA SER A 36 19.85 15.46 2.80
C SER A 36 20.14 14.39 3.85
N HIS A 37 19.68 14.62 5.08
CA HIS A 37 19.88 13.74 6.23
C HIS A 37 18.62 13.72 7.09
N ILE A 38 18.44 12.61 7.80
CA ILE A 38 17.41 12.43 8.82
C ILE A 38 18.02 11.67 10.00
N PHE A 39 17.66 12.08 11.22
CA PHE A 39 18.01 11.36 12.44
C PHE A 39 16.78 10.65 12.94
N VAL A 40 16.90 9.34 13.12
CA VAL A 40 15.79 8.46 13.48
C VAL A 40 16.28 7.48 14.50
N HIS A 41 15.41 7.10 15.44
CA HIS A 41 15.74 6.06 16.39
C HIS A 41 15.84 4.70 15.69
N GLU A 42 16.83 3.88 16.04
CA GLU A 42 17.17 2.61 15.37
C GLU A 42 16.00 1.65 15.17
N TRP A 43 15.03 1.61 16.10
CA TRP A 43 13.82 0.78 16.01
C TRP A 43 12.91 1.09 14.81
N TYR A 44 13.08 2.27 14.23
CA TYR A 44 12.34 2.73 13.05
C TYR A 44 13.21 2.73 11.79
N CYS A 45 14.40 2.14 11.87
CA CYS A 45 15.30 1.91 10.76
C CYS A 45 15.20 0.45 10.32
N PHE A 46 14.76 0.24 9.09
CA PHE A 46 14.55 -1.08 8.52
C PHE A 46 15.72 -1.49 7.64
N ASN A 47 16.15 -2.74 7.72
CA ASN A 47 17.20 -3.23 6.85
C ASN A 47 16.64 -3.48 5.45
N ILE A 48 17.31 -2.94 4.43
CA ILE A 48 16.96 -3.20 3.03
C ILE A 48 17.95 -4.23 2.52
N PRO A 49 17.50 -5.43 2.08
CA PRO A 49 18.37 -6.44 1.52
C PRO A 49 19.23 -5.90 0.36
N GLU A 50 20.50 -6.32 0.28
CA GLU A 50 21.44 -5.81 -0.73
C GLU A 50 20.99 -6.07 -2.17
N ASN A 51 20.21 -7.12 -2.39
CA ASN A 51 19.67 -7.50 -3.69
C ASN A 51 18.38 -6.73 -4.06
N TYR A 52 17.90 -5.81 -3.21
CA TYR A 52 16.66 -5.08 -3.43
C TYR A 52 16.93 -3.61 -3.82
N PRO A 53 16.39 -3.11 -4.95
CA PRO A 53 16.64 -1.73 -5.38
C PRO A 53 16.11 -0.71 -4.35
N LEU A 54 16.98 0.19 -3.89
CA LEU A 54 16.67 1.16 -2.83
C LEU A 54 15.47 2.06 -3.21
N ALA A 55 15.42 2.56 -4.44
CA ALA A 55 14.31 3.39 -4.91
C ALA A 55 12.98 2.62 -4.86
N SER A 56 12.99 1.33 -5.19
CA SER A 56 11.80 0.47 -5.12
C SER A 56 11.39 0.13 -3.68
N ALA A 57 12.27 0.33 -2.68
CA ALA A 57 11.95 0.08 -1.28
C ALA A 57 11.15 1.23 -0.66
N ALA A 58 11.38 2.46 -1.14
CA ALA A 58 10.75 3.65 -0.58
C ALA A 58 9.20 3.58 -0.56
N PRO A 59 8.51 3.17 -1.64
CA PRO A 59 7.04 3.05 -1.61
C PRO A 59 6.53 1.91 -0.70
N LEU A 60 7.35 0.89 -0.43
CA LEU A 60 6.95 -0.24 0.41
C LEU A 60 6.77 0.19 1.87
N LEU A 61 7.63 1.08 2.36
CA LEU A 61 7.66 1.57 3.74
C LEU A 61 6.43 2.42 4.14
N CYS A 62 5.48 2.62 3.22
CA CYS A 62 4.19 3.23 3.47
C CYS A 62 3.08 2.44 2.77
N ALA A 63 3.01 2.52 1.43
CA ALA A 63 1.93 1.90 0.68
C ALA A 63 1.99 0.37 0.67
N GLY A 64 3.20 -0.22 0.69
CA GLY A 64 3.37 -1.66 0.80
C GLY A 64 2.82 -2.17 2.13
N ILE A 65 3.29 -1.56 3.23
CA ILE A 65 2.96 -2.05 4.57
C ILE A 65 1.49 -1.87 4.92
N THR A 66 0.85 -0.76 4.52
CA THR A 66 -0.59 -0.56 4.76
C THR A 66 -1.39 -1.74 4.26
N VAL A 67 -1.00 -2.29 3.12
CA VAL A 67 -1.71 -3.40 2.54
C VAL A 67 -1.25 -4.75 3.09
N TYR A 68 0.07 -4.98 3.18
CA TYR A 68 0.62 -6.20 3.75
C TYR A 68 0.11 -6.47 5.18
N ALA A 69 0.06 -5.45 6.03
CA ALA A 69 -0.44 -5.58 7.39
C ALA A 69 -1.94 -5.90 7.43
N SER A 70 -2.75 -5.24 6.59
CA SER A 70 -4.19 -5.55 6.47
C SER A 70 -4.41 -7.01 6.14
N MET A 71 -3.59 -7.50 5.22
CA MET A 71 -3.62 -8.84 4.71
C MET A 71 -3.21 -9.87 5.74
N VAL A 72 -2.03 -9.71 6.35
CA VAL A 72 -1.55 -10.64 7.38
C VAL A 72 -2.51 -10.70 8.57
N CYS A 73 -3.06 -9.55 8.98
CA CYS A 73 -4.00 -9.45 10.11
C CYS A 73 -5.31 -10.22 9.87
N HIS A 74 -5.78 -10.30 8.62
CA HIS A 74 -6.99 -11.04 8.27
C HIS A 74 -6.69 -12.45 7.77
N GLU A 75 -5.47 -12.94 7.98
CA GLU A 75 -4.98 -14.20 7.41
C GLU A 75 -5.20 -14.27 5.89
N MET A 76 -5.24 -13.07 5.29
CA MET A 76 -5.18 -12.83 3.87
C MET A 76 -3.74 -12.58 3.46
N ASN A 77 -2.77 -13.35 3.97
CA ASN A 77 -1.51 -13.64 3.28
C ASN A 77 -1.83 -14.39 1.97
N GLN A 78 -2.64 -13.67 1.20
CA GLN A 78 -3.61 -13.88 0.17
C GLN A 78 -4.13 -12.45 -0.31
N HIS A 79 -3.42 -11.31 -0.16
CA HIS A 79 -3.24 -10.21 -1.17
C HIS A 79 -4.04 -8.83 -1.30
N GLY A 80 -3.36 -7.62 -1.43
CA GLY A 80 -3.80 -6.16 -1.69
C GLY A 80 -2.79 -5.04 -2.36
N HIS A 81 -3.12 -4.04 -3.27
CA HIS A 81 -2.57 -3.60 -4.66
C HIS A 81 -1.08 -3.77 -5.13
N MET A 82 -0.18 -3.82 -4.17
CA MET A 82 0.62 -5.03 -4.03
C MET A 82 -0.33 -6.26 -3.87
N ALA A 83 -1.54 -6.26 -4.46
CA ALA A 83 -2.79 -7.06 -4.30
C ALA A 83 -2.89 -7.95 -5.42
N VAL A 84 -2.36 -7.41 -6.50
CA VAL A 84 -2.00 -8.10 -7.65
C VAL A 84 -0.56 -8.57 -7.39
N LYS A 85 0.38 -7.78 -6.85
CA LYS A 85 1.75 -8.30 -6.61
C LYS A 85 1.92 -9.23 -5.42
N PHE A 86 1.78 -8.73 -4.18
CA PHE A 86 1.39 -9.60 -3.06
C PHE A 86 -0.01 -10.16 -3.28
N GLY A 87 -0.61 -10.22 -4.51
CA GLY A 87 -1.78 -10.92 -5.18
C GLY A 87 -1.64 -12.28 -5.78
N LYS A 88 -0.53 -12.34 -6.46
CA LYS A 88 -0.13 -13.52 -7.15
C LYS A 88 0.89 -14.26 -6.29
N ALA A 89 1.65 -13.56 -5.44
CA ALA A 89 2.73 -14.14 -4.64
C ALA A 89 2.31 -15.19 -3.61
N PHE A 90 1.18 -15.01 -2.92
CA PHE A 90 0.53 -16.01 -2.06
C PHE A 90 -0.50 -16.93 -2.80
N GLY A 91 -0.68 -16.81 -4.12
CA GLY A 91 -1.49 -17.71 -4.95
C GLY A 91 -3.01 -17.47 -5.05
N LEU A 92 -3.53 -16.24 -5.01
CA LEU A 92 -4.97 -15.98 -5.16
C LEU A 92 -5.38 -15.76 -6.62
N ASN A 93 -6.69 -15.92 -6.81
CA ASN A 93 -7.41 -15.26 -7.89
C ASN A 93 -7.68 -13.79 -7.51
N VAL A 94 -7.05 -12.87 -8.23
CA VAL A 94 -7.14 -11.43 -8.00
C VAL A 94 -8.06 -10.81 -9.04
N THR A 95 -9.11 -10.14 -8.55
CA THR A 95 -10.02 -9.35 -9.39
C THR A 95 -9.85 -7.86 -9.07
N ILE A 96 -9.60 -7.03 -10.09
CA ILE A 96 -9.55 -5.58 -9.93
C ILE A 96 -10.92 -4.99 -10.26
N PHE A 97 -11.46 -4.20 -9.32
CA PHE A 97 -12.63 -3.36 -9.55
C PHE A 97 -12.19 -1.94 -9.86
N SER A 98 -12.68 -1.37 -10.95
CA SER A 98 -12.39 0.02 -11.31
C SER A 98 -13.56 0.69 -11.99
N THR A 99 -13.65 2.02 -11.87
CA THR A 99 -14.59 2.83 -12.66
C THR A 99 -14.04 3.17 -14.05
N SER A 100 -12.73 2.98 -14.28
CA SER A 100 -12.04 3.36 -15.52
C SER A 100 -11.65 2.15 -16.34
N ILE A 101 -12.36 1.88 -17.44
CA ILE A 101 -12.07 0.79 -18.38
C ILE A 101 -10.65 0.87 -18.97
N SER A 102 -10.09 2.08 -19.06
CA SER A 102 -8.73 2.30 -19.57
C SER A 102 -7.63 1.60 -18.75
N LYS A 103 -7.94 1.13 -17.53
CA LYS A 103 -7.00 0.42 -16.66
C LYS A 103 -7.01 -1.11 -16.88
N GLU A 104 -7.85 -1.63 -17.77
CA GLU A 104 -8.00 -3.08 -17.97
C GLU A 104 -6.72 -3.73 -18.52
N GLU A 105 -6.15 -3.18 -19.60
CA GLU A 105 -4.93 -3.71 -20.21
C GLU A 105 -3.76 -3.72 -19.21
N GLU A 106 -3.66 -2.66 -18.43
CA GLU A 106 -2.65 -2.52 -17.38
C GLU A 106 -2.88 -3.51 -16.23
N ALA A 107 -4.13 -3.67 -15.79
CA ALA A 107 -4.51 -4.59 -14.72
C ALA A 107 -4.19 -6.05 -15.07
N LEU A 108 -4.56 -6.48 -16.27
CA LEU A 108 -4.38 -7.86 -16.71
C LEU A 108 -2.95 -8.12 -17.19
N GLY A 109 -2.38 -7.21 -17.98
CA GLY A 109 -1.08 -7.40 -18.62
C GLY A 109 0.11 -7.05 -17.72
N GLN A 110 0.09 -5.89 -17.06
CA GLN A 110 1.24 -5.39 -16.30
C GLN A 110 1.20 -5.80 -14.83
N LEU A 111 0.02 -5.71 -14.20
CA LEU A 111 -0.14 -6.08 -12.80
C LEU A 111 -0.33 -7.59 -12.61
N GLY A 112 -0.90 -8.28 -13.62
CA GLY A 112 -1.13 -9.72 -13.60
C GLY A 112 -2.38 -10.15 -12.83
N ALA A 113 -3.43 -9.33 -12.82
CA ALA A 113 -4.73 -9.70 -12.26
C ALA A 113 -5.39 -10.79 -13.13
N ASP A 114 -6.18 -11.66 -12.51
CA ASP A 114 -6.89 -12.72 -13.23
C ASP A 114 -8.16 -12.18 -13.90
N ASN A 115 -8.80 -11.18 -13.28
CA ASN A 115 -10.03 -10.58 -13.77
C ASN A 115 -10.03 -9.06 -13.59
N PHE A 116 -10.74 -8.37 -14.47
CA PHE A 116 -11.00 -6.93 -14.38
C PHE A 116 -12.50 -6.69 -14.48
N VAL A 117 -13.03 -5.83 -13.60
CA VAL A 117 -14.45 -5.55 -13.49
C VAL A 117 -14.68 -4.06 -13.46
N VAL A 118 -15.55 -3.58 -14.35
CA VAL A 118 -16.00 -2.19 -14.32
C VAL A 118 -17.07 -2.05 -13.24
N SER A 119 -16.76 -1.38 -12.13
CA SER A 119 -17.67 -1.31 -10.97
C SER A 119 -18.93 -0.49 -11.22
N SER A 120 -18.94 0.37 -12.25
CA SER A 120 -20.15 1.06 -12.71
C SER A 120 -21.06 0.19 -13.58
N ASP A 121 -20.57 -0.95 -14.09
CA ASP A 121 -21.37 -1.91 -14.85
C ASP A 121 -22.11 -2.86 -13.90
N ARG A 122 -23.42 -2.64 -13.78
CA ARG A 122 -24.30 -3.44 -12.93
C ARG A 122 -24.37 -4.91 -13.34
N ASN A 123 -24.17 -5.25 -14.62
CA ASN A 123 -24.24 -6.63 -15.06
C ASN A 123 -22.98 -7.39 -14.64
N GLN A 124 -21.81 -6.77 -14.77
CA GLN A 124 -20.55 -7.37 -14.30
C GLN A 124 -20.54 -7.53 -12.78
N MET A 125 -20.98 -6.51 -12.03
CA MET A 125 -21.09 -6.59 -10.57
C MET A 125 -22.05 -7.69 -10.13
N LYS A 126 -23.22 -7.82 -10.79
CA LYS A 126 -24.20 -8.88 -10.47
C LYS A 126 -23.66 -10.29 -10.70
N ALA A 127 -22.80 -10.48 -11.70
CA ALA A 127 -22.19 -11.79 -11.98
C ALA A 127 -21.28 -12.28 -10.85
N LEU A 128 -20.81 -11.37 -9.98
CA LEU A 128 -19.86 -11.65 -8.91
C LEU A 128 -20.49 -11.61 -7.51
N VAL A 129 -21.82 -11.54 -7.40
CA VAL A 129 -22.52 -11.58 -6.12
C VAL A 129 -22.14 -12.85 -5.36
N LYS A 130 -21.70 -12.69 -4.10
CA LYS A 130 -21.23 -13.77 -3.21
C LYS A 130 -20.13 -14.65 -3.83
N SER A 131 -19.22 -14.07 -4.61
CA SER A 131 -18.11 -14.78 -5.24
C SER A 131 -16.74 -14.48 -4.65
N VAL A 132 -16.62 -13.37 -3.90
CA VAL A 132 -15.34 -12.86 -3.38
C VAL A 132 -15.21 -13.18 -1.89
N ASP A 133 -14.04 -13.65 -1.47
CA ASP A 133 -13.77 -13.95 -0.05
C ASP A 133 -13.39 -12.67 0.73
N PHE A 134 -12.60 -11.80 0.11
CA PHE A 134 -12.12 -10.56 0.71
C PHE A 134 -12.00 -9.42 -0.30
N ILE A 135 -12.21 -8.18 0.13
CA ILE A 135 -12.02 -6.97 -0.67
C ILE A 135 -11.06 -6.05 0.08
N ILE A 136 -10.03 -5.57 -0.62
CA ILE A 136 -9.15 -4.53 -0.13
C ILE A 136 -9.47 -3.24 -0.85
N GLU A 137 -10.13 -2.34 -0.13
CA GLU A 137 -10.50 -1.02 -0.63
C GLU A 137 -9.32 -0.06 -0.52
N ILE A 138 -8.94 0.55 -1.65
CA ILE A 138 -7.81 1.48 -1.76
C ILE A 138 -8.21 2.80 -2.45
N ALA A 139 -9.46 2.93 -2.90
CA ALA A 139 -9.89 4.13 -3.61
C ALA A 139 -9.93 5.32 -2.64
N SER A 140 -9.33 6.42 -3.09
CA SER A 140 -9.47 7.72 -2.45
C SER A 140 -10.74 8.41 -2.95
N GLY A 141 -11.57 8.90 -2.04
CA GLY A 141 -12.80 9.64 -2.35
C GLY A 141 -14.07 8.86 -2.02
N ASP A 142 -15.19 9.57 -1.96
CA ASP A 142 -16.47 9.01 -1.56
C ASP A 142 -17.04 8.09 -2.65
N HIS A 143 -17.39 6.87 -2.25
CA HIS A 143 -18.04 5.90 -3.12
C HIS A 143 -18.95 4.98 -2.28
N PRO A 144 -20.02 4.41 -2.89
CA PRO A 144 -20.93 3.53 -2.16
C PRO A 144 -20.27 2.18 -1.87
N PHE A 145 -20.35 1.74 -0.61
CA PHE A 145 -19.80 0.44 -0.18
C PHE A 145 -20.78 -0.72 -0.41
N ASP A 146 -22.08 -0.46 -0.38
CA ASP A 146 -23.13 -1.49 -0.47
C ASP A 146 -22.95 -2.45 -1.68
N PRO A 147 -22.66 -1.96 -2.90
CA PRO A 147 -22.49 -2.85 -4.06
C PRO A 147 -21.30 -3.82 -3.91
N TYR A 148 -20.23 -3.41 -3.23
CA TYR A 148 -19.07 -4.25 -2.98
C TYR A 148 -19.34 -5.25 -1.86
N MET A 149 -20.10 -4.85 -0.85
CA MET A 149 -20.53 -5.77 0.21
C MET A 149 -21.34 -6.93 -0.35
N GLU A 150 -22.17 -6.72 -1.39
CA GLU A 150 -22.93 -7.80 -2.05
C GLU A 150 -22.04 -8.87 -2.72
N LEU A 151 -20.81 -8.53 -3.10
CA LEU A 151 -19.87 -9.45 -3.74
C LEU A 151 -19.26 -10.44 -2.74
N LEU A 152 -19.21 -10.07 -1.45
CA LEU A 152 -18.62 -10.90 -0.40
C LEU A 152 -19.45 -12.16 -0.14
N LYS A 153 -18.76 -13.30 -0.10
CA LYS A 153 -19.32 -14.57 0.36
C LYS A 153 -19.84 -14.47 1.79
N LEU A 154 -20.78 -15.35 2.12
CA LEU A 154 -21.36 -15.46 3.45
C LEU A 154 -20.82 -16.71 4.13
N PHE A 155 -20.29 -16.56 5.34
CA PHE A 155 -19.90 -17.70 6.17
C PHE A 155 -21.14 -18.34 6.83
N TYR A 156 -21.31 -19.65 6.64
CA TYR A 156 -22.55 -20.40 6.87
C TYR A 156 -22.78 -20.88 8.31
N ILE A 157 -22.37 -20.11 9.33
CA ILE A 157 -22.65 -20.46 10.73
C ILE A 157 -23.73 -19.51 11.26
N SER A 158 -24.98 -19.85 10.96
CA SER A 158 -26.23 -19.35 11.58
C SER A 158 -26.58 -17.86 11.49
N ASN A 159 -25.67 -16.97 11.11
CA ASN A 159 -25.97 -15.59 10.71
C ASN A 159 -24.96 -15.15 9.64
N CYS A 160 -25.46 -14.66 8.52
CA CYS A 160 -24.68 -14.17 7.37
C CYS A 160 -23.85 -12.93 7.75
N MET A 161 -22.69 -13.12 8.38
CA MET A 161 -21.83 -12.02 8.82
C MET A 161 -20.87 -11.57 7.71
N LYS A 162 -20.77 -10.25 7.54
CA LYS A 162 -19.73 -9.58 6.76
C LYS A 162 -19.01 -8.62 7.69
N THR A 163 -17.69 -8.48 7.54
CA THR A 163 -16.86 -7.64 8.41
C THR A 163 -16.29 -6.49 7.59
N ILE A 164 -16.22 -5.30 8.21
CA ILE A 164 -15.50 -4.15 7.68
C ILE A 164 -14.48 -3.75 8.75
N SER A 165 -13.23 -3.61 8.33
CA SER A 165 -12.09 -3.26 9.18
C SER A 165 -11.17 -2.32 8.41
N GLY A 166 -10.48 -1.43 9.13
CA GLY A 166 -9.48 -0.54 8.54
C GLY A 166 -8.10 -0.82 9.12
N SER A 167 -7.07 -0.63 8.30
CA SER A 167 -5.68 -0.54 8.75
C SER A 167 -5.05 0.72 8.18
N VAL A 168 -4.26 1.41 9.00
CA VAL A 168 -3.58 2.65 8.60
C VAL A 168 -2.10 2.40 8.27
N THR A 169 -1.48 1.43 8.93
CA THR A 169 -0.07 1.04 8.76
C THR A 169 0.16 -0.33 9.44
N GLY A 170 1.35 -0.89 9.30
CA GLY A 170 1.81 -2.06 10.08
C GLY A 170 2.77 -1.67 11.20
N GLY A 171 3.03 -2.62 12.10
CA GLY A 171 4.06 -2.49 13.12
C GLY A 171 5.48 -2.55 12.54
N THR A 172 6.49 -2.20 13.33
CA THR A 172 7.90 -2.21 12.90
C THR A 172 8.34 -3.61 12.45
N LYS A 173 7.90 -4.66 13.16
CA LYS A 173 8.15 -6.05 12.78
C LYS A 173 7.52 -6.39 11.43
N ASP A 174 6.26 -6.04 11.24
CA ASP A 174 5.52 -6.29 9.99
C ASP A 174 6.20 -5.59 8.79
N ILE A 175 6.75 -4.39 9.00
CA ILE A 175 7.51 -3.68 7.98
C ILE A 175 8.75 -4.46 7.57
N GLN A 176 9.54 -4.96 8.52
CA GLN A 176 10.74 -5.74 8.20
C GLN A 176 10.38 -7.03 7.48
N GLU A 177 9.38 -7.77 7.97
CA GLU A 177 8.90 -9.01 7.33
C GLU A 177 8.39 -8.76 5.90
N MET A 178 7.68 -7.66 5.68
CA MET A 178 7.22 -7.26 4.36
C MET A 178 8.38 -6.95 3.40
N ILE A 179 9.42 -6.25 3.85
CA ILE A 179 10.59 -5.93 3.01
C ILE A 179 11.30 -7.23 2.61
N ASP A 180 11.53 -8.12 3.57
CA ASP A 180 12.19 -9.40 3.32
C ASP A 180 11.37 -10.27 2.36
N PHE A 181 10.04 -10.28 2.53
CA PHE A 181 9.11 -10.94 1.61
C PHE A 181 9.17 -10.35 0.19
N CYS A 182 9.18 -9.02 0.06
CA CYS A 182 9.29 -8.39 -1.27
C CYS A 182 10.60 -8.79 -1.96
N ALA A 183 11.70 -8.84 -1.21
CA ALA A 183 13.01 -9.22 -1.73
C ALA A 183 13.08 -10.69 -2.13
N SER A 184 12.47 -11.60 -1.36
CA SER A 184 12.48 -13.04 -1.69
C SER A 184 11.62 -13.38 -2.90
N TYR A 185 10.52 -12.65 -3.12
CA TYR A 185 9.58 -12.89 -4.22
C TYR A 185 9.79 -11.97 -5.43
N GLY A 186 10.81 -11.10 -5.42
CA GLY A 186 11.08 -10.16 -6.53
C GLY A 186 9.94 -9.17 -6.76
N ILE A 187 9.22 -8.79 -5.69
CA ILE A 187 8.09 -7.89 -5.78
C ILE A 187 8.60 -6.46 -5.76
N HIS A 188 8.43 -5.76 -6.88
CA HIS A 188 8.82 -4.36 -7.01
C HIS A 188 7.62 -3.47 -7.30
N PRO A 189 7.46 -2.35 -6.58
CA PRO A 189 6.57 -1.28 -6.99
C PRO A 189 7.01 -0.72 -8.35
N MET A 190 6.03 -0.34 -9.17
CA MET A 190 6.30 0.48 -10.34
C MET A 190 6.54 1.91 -9.86
N ILE A 191 7.68 2.47 -10.27
CA ILE A 191 8.13 3.79 -9.81
C ILE A 191 8.58 4.65 -10.97
N GLU A 192 8.42 5.95 -10.79
CA GLU A 192 9.04 6.99 -11.60
C GLU A 192 10.00 7.78 -10.70
N ILE A 193 11.30 7.71 -10.99
CA ILE A 193 12.32 8.44 -10.24
C ILE A 193 12.36 9.87 -10.77
N ILE A 194 12.29 10.85 -9.87
CA ILE A 194 12.26 12.28 -10.20
C ILE A 194 13.30 13.07 -9.40
N PRO A 195 13.79 14.19 -9.93
CA PRO A 195 14.61 15.13 -9.17
C PRO A 195 13.76 15.94 -8.18
N ILE A 196 14.36 16.37 -7.07
CA ILE A 196 13.66 17.20 -6.05
C ILE A 196 13.13 18.52 -6.63
N GLN A 197 13.79 19.08 -7.65
CA GLN A 197 13.35 20.30 -8.32
C GLN A 197 11.98 20.15 -9.02
N SER A 198 11.65 18.93 -9.46
CA SER A 198 10.37 18.60 -10.09
C SER A 198 9.29 18.19 -9.08
N ALA A 199 9.53 18.28 -7.78
CA ALA A 199 8.58 17.81 -6.76
C ALA A 199 7.20 18.50 -6.87
N ASN A 200 7.16 19.81 -7.15
CA ASN A 200 5.90 20.54 -7.32
C ASN A 200 5.12 20.05 -8.56
N GLU A 201 5.80 19.86 -9.68
CA GLU A 201 5.18 19.32 -10.90
C GLU A 201 4.68 17.88 -10.68
N ALA A 202 5.47 17.06 -9.98
CA ALA A 202 5.07 15.70 -9.62
C ALA A 202 3.83 15.68 -8.72
N ILE A 203 3.68 16.64 -7.80
CA ILE A 203 2.46 16.80 -7.00
C ILE A 203 1.27 17.16 -7.90
N GLU A 204 1.42 18.09 -8.86
CA GLU A 204 0.35 18.42 -9.80
C GLU A 204 -0.07 17.22 -10.67
N ARG A 205 0.91 16.45 -11.14
CA ARG A 205 0.69 15.21 -11.89
C ARG A 205 -0.02 14.16 -11.03
N LEU A 206 0.37 14.00 -9.77
CA LEU A 206 -0.27 13.10 -8.82
C LEU A 206 -1.74 13.47 -8.60
N LEU A 207 -2.04 14.76 -8.40
CA LEU A 207 -3.42 15.26 -8.26
C LEU A 207 -4.27 15.00 -9.51
N LYS A 208 -3.65 15.03 -10.70
CA LYS A 208 -4.29 14.69 -11.98
C LYS A 208 -4.29 13.20 -12.29
N SER A 209 -3.77 12.36 -11.39
CA SER A 209 -3.58 10.91 -11.61
C SER A 209 -2.72 10.55 -12.84
N VAL A 210 -1.80 11.43 -13.24
CA VAL A 210 -0.85 11.24 -14.36
C VAL A 210 0.50 10.78 -13.82
N VAL A 211 0.55 9.55 -13.31
CA VAL A 211 1.73 8.95 -12.69
C VAL A 211 1.79 7.46 -13.01
N ILE A 212 3.00 6.91 -13.20
CA ILE A 212 3.23 5.47 -13.20
C ILE A 212 3.27 5.00 -11.74
N TYR A 213 2.10 4.90 -11.11
CA TYR A 213 1.82 4.48 -9.72
C TYR A 213 2.48 5.31 -8.60
N ARG A 214 3.81 5.42 -8.55
CA ARG A 214 4.54 6.04 -7.44
C ARG A 214 5.71 6.88 -7.95
N PHE A 215 5.85 8.09 -7.41
CA PHE A 215 7.06 8.88 -7.55
C PHE A 215 8.07 8.52 -6.46
N VAL A 216 9.34 8.51 -6.81
CA VAL A 216 10.46 8.43 -5.86
C VAL A 216 11.40 9.58 -6.14
N ILE A 217 11.66 10.41 -5.14
CA ILE A 217 12.61 11.52 -5.29
C ILE A 217 14.01 11.01 -5.04
N ASP A 218 14.89 11.19 -6.01
CA ASP A 218 16.32 10.96 -5.84
C ASP A 218 16.95 12.18 -5.16
N ILE A 219 17.20 12.07 -3.86
CA ILE A 219 17.80 13.14 -3.07
C ILE A 219 19.31 13.20 -3.30
N GLU A 220 19.98 12.06 -3.38
CA GLU A 220 21.44 11.98 -3.45
C GLU A 220 21.99 12.71 -4.67
N ASN A 221 21.36 12.52 -5.83
CA ASN A 221 21.87 13.08 -7.08
C ASN A 221 21.43 14.53 -7.32
N TYR A 222 20.35 14.99 -6.68
CA TYR A 222 19.68 16.25 -7.04
C TYR A 222 19.60 17.28 -5.92
N LEU A 223 19.88 16.92 -4.66
CA LEU A 223 19.96 17.88 -3.56
C LEU A 223 21.41 18.37 -3.44
N LYS A 224 21.78 19.35 -4.28
CA LYS A 224 23.06 20.07 -4.22
C LYS A 224 22.87 21.48 -3.69
#